data_AF-H0A348-F1
#
_entry.id   AF-H0A348-F1
#
_cell.length_a   1.000
_cell.length_b   1.000
_cell.length_c   1.000
_cell.angle_alpha   90.00
_cell.angle_beta   90.00
_cell.angle_gamma   90.00
#
_symmetry.space_group_name_H-M   'P 1'
#
loop_
_entity.id
_entity.type
_entity.pdbx_description
1 polymer ?
#
loop_
_entity_poly.entity_id
_entity_poly.type
_entity_poly.pdbx_seq_one_letter_code
_entity_poly.pdbx_strand_id
1 'polypeptide(L)'
;MPYKMTGVAAGVLLASSFLLPASQAAAQPVSGIYIGGGAGWNWLQDTDINVRGTSGEVLRSALPGADSNGKLENEDGWVGVLSVGWGFGNGLRAEVEGNFRENSSDSLSGFGSQGFQNIGGKTRSWGAMVNAFYDFDLYTLFGGPRWIQPYLGAGIGWARTQLDGVDGTTANGTRLLIDGEEDVFAYQGIVGAGFPISAVPGLAITTEYRFFGTTKPEIGSRVTTASGGFGRGNVEISNDNHSVMLGVRYAFNAVPPAPPPAPVAPAPAAAPAPARTYLVFFDWDRSDLTNRARQIIAEAAQNSTRVQVTRIEVAGHADRSGSAQYNQRLSQRRADTVANELVRLGVDRSIIVVQAFGESRPLVPTADGVREPQNRRVEIILR
;
A
#
# COMPACT_ATOMS: atom_id res chain seq x y z
N MET A 1 -37.59 22.37 11.09
CA MET A 1 -37.39 22.92 9.74
C MET A 1 -36.07 22.36 9.21
N PRO A 2 -36.01 21.94 7.93
CA PRO A 2 -34.99 21.00 7.46
C PRO A 2 -33.60 21.64 7.44
N TYR A 3 -32.63 20.95 8.04
CA TYR A 3 -31.19 21.24 7.91
C TYR A 3 -30.84 21.29 6.42
N LYS A 4 -30.42 22.46 5.93
CA LYS A 4 -29.65 22.53 4.69
C LYS A 4 -28.24 22.02 4.99
N MET A 5 -28.08 20.70 4.96
CA MET A 5 -26.80 20.08 4.65
C MET A 5 -26.49 20.38 3.18
N THR A 6 -26.01 21.59 2.90
CA THR A 6 -25.48 21.94 1.58
C THR A 6 -24.06 21.38 1.49
N GLY A 7 -24.00 20.07 1.23
CA GLY A 7 -22.98 19.38 0.46
C GLY A 7 -21.50 19.70 0.68
N VAL A 8 -20.89 19.23 1.78
CA VAL A 8 -19.50 18.74 1.77
C VAL A 8 -19.38 17.52 2.69
N ALA A 9 -20.25 16.54 2.48
CA ALA A 9 -20.12 15.19 3.04
C ALA A 9 -20.15 14.19 1.89
N ALA A 10 -19.20 14.31 0.95
CA ALA A 10 -19.00 13.33 -0.10
C ALA A 10 -17.56 13.41 -0.60
N GLY A 11 -16.74 12.46 -0.14
CA GLY A 11 -15.59 11.96 -0.89
C GLY A 11 -14.52 12.99 -1.25
N VAL A 12 -13.64 13.30 -0.29
CA VAL A 12 -12.26 13.71 -0.63
C VAL A 12 -11.30 12.64 -0.14
N LEU A 13 -11.50 11.42 -0.65
CA LEU A 13 -10.38 10.59 -1.08
C LEU A 13 -9.99 11.13 -2.47
N LEU A 14 -9.39 12.31 -2.53
CA LEU A 14 -8.64 12.70 -3.72
C LEU A 14 -7.36 11.86 -3.72
N ALA A 15 -7.52 10.59 -4.13
CA ALA A 15 -6.48 9.88 -4.83
C ALA A 15 -6.31 10.59 -6.18
N SER A 16 -5.74 11.79 -6.17
CA SER A 16 -5.18 12.39 -7.38
C SER A 16 -4.11 11.42 -7.85
N SER A 17 -4.45 10.64 -8.88
CA SER A 17 -3.60 9.72 -9.58
C SER A 17 -2.50 10.50 -10.30
N PHE A 18 -1.55 11.03 -9.55
CA PHE A 18 -0.21 11.27 -10.05
C PHE A 18 0.39 9.89 -10.29
N LEU A 19 0.34 9.45 -11.55
CA LEU A 19 1.18 8.36 -12.07
C LEU A 19 2.64 8.83 -12.03
N LEU A 20 3.18 9.02 -10.83
CA LEU A 20 4.61 8.90 -10.63
C LEU A 20 4.94 7.42 -10.85
N PRO A 21 6.01 7.09 -11.59
CA PRO A 21 6.43 5.70 -11.72
C PRO A 21 6.55 5.14 -10.31
N ALA A 22 5.85 4.03 -10.05
CA ALA A 22 5.90 3.31 -8.79
C ALA A 22 7.30 2.72 -8.61
N SER A 23 8.27 3.58 -8.31
CA SER A 23 9.56 3.17 -7.79
C SER A 23 9.31 2.54 -6.44
N GLN A 24 9.95 1.39 -6.23
CA GLN A 24 9.76 0.47 -5.11
C GLN A 24 10.26 1.05 -3.77
N ALA A 25 10.04 2.34 -3.50
CA ALA A 25 10.18 2.85 -2.14
C ALA A 25 9.12 2.18 -1.29
N ALA A 26 9.60 1.34 -0.37
CA ALA A 26 8.82 0.91 0.75
C ALA A 26 8.39 2.13 1.57
N ALA A 27 7.09 2.37 1.73
CA ALA A 27 6.58 3.09 2.89
C ALA A 27 7.12 2.37 4.14
N GLN A 28 8.14 2.95 4.76
CA GLN A 28 8.72 2.48 6.00
C GLN A 28 8.25 3.41 7.12
N PRO A 29 8.03 2.90 8.33
CA PRO A 29 7.80 3.76 9.49
C PRO A 29 8.93 4.79 9.61
N VAL A 30 8.57 6.04 9.87
CA VAL A 30 9.57 7.08 10.11
C VAL A 30 10.38 6.70 11.36
N SER A 31 11.70 6.83 11.28
CA SER A 31 12.61 6.57 12.38
C SER A 31 13.57 7.75 12.54
N GLY A 32 13.62 8.32 13.75
CA GLY A 32 14.42 9.49 14.05
C GLY A 32 13.70 10.82 13.80
N ILE A 33 14.47 11.90 13.76
CA ILE A 33 13.96 13.27 13.61
C ILE A 33 13.40 13.51 12.20
N TYR A 34 12.30 14.25 12.12
CA TYR A 34 11.75 14.75 10.87
C TYR A 34 11.18 16.16 11.06
N ILE A 35 11.07 16.88 9.95
CA ILE A 35 10.37 18.16 9.88
C ILE A 35 9.20 18.06 8.91
N GLY A 36 8.15 18.82 9.18
CA GLY A 36 6.95 18.89 8.37
C GLY A 36 6.49 20.32 8.16
N GLY A 37 5.89 20.58 7.01
CA GLY A 37 5.20 21.82 6.72
C GLY A 37 4.01 21.57 5.81
N GLY A 38 2.89 22.22 6.09
CA GLY A 38 1.68 22.07 5.30
C GLY A 38 0.86 23.35 5.26
N ALA A 39 0.12 23.51 4.17
CA ALA A 39 -0.86 24.57 4.02
C ALA A 39 -2.13 24.00 3.41
N GLY A 40 -3.25 24.64 3.67
CA GLY A 40 -4.53 24.08 3.27
C GLY A 40 -5.70 25.03 3.39
N TRP A 41 -6.84 24.48 3.05
CA TRP A 41 -8.13 25.12 3.21
C TRP A 41 -8.69 24.81 4.60
N ASN A 42 -9.29 25.79 5.25
CA ASN A 42 -9.88 25.67 6.57
C ASN A 42 -11.33 26.15 6.54
N TRP A 43 -12.26 25.36 7.05
CA TRP A 43 -13.64 25.79 7.27
C TRP A 43 -13.97 25.69 8.76
N LEU A 44 -14.56 26.77 9.27
CA LEU A 44 -15.00 26.88 10.65
C LEU A 44 -16.49 26.54 10.69
N GLN A 45 -16.91 25.65 11.60
CA GLN A 45 -18.33 25.38 11.80
C GLN A 45 -19.06 26.65 12.26
N ASP A 46 -20.36 26.73 11.95
CA ASP A 46 -21.23 27.80 12.43
C ASP A 46 -21.02 28.04 13.92
N THR A 47 -20.69 29.28 14.25
CA THR A 47 -20.25 29.64 15.58
C THR A 47 -21.42 30.16 16.40
N ASP A 48 -21.77 29.45 17.47
CA ASP A 48 -22.81 29.90 18.40
C ASP A 48 -22.25 31.01 19.30
N ILE A 49 -22.96 32.13 19.35
CA ILE A 49 -22.61 33.35 20.09
C ILE A 49 -23.64 33.56 21.19
N ASN A 50 -23.19 33.59 22.45
CA ASN A 50 -24.04 33.92 23.59
C ASN A 50 -23.55 35.18 24.30
N VAL A 51 -24.26 36.30 24.11
CA VAL A 51 -23.91 37.59 24.72
C VAL A 51 -24.35 37.63 26.18
N ARG A 52 -23.41 37.84 27.11
CA ARG A 52 -23.68 37.87 28.56
C ARG A 52 -23.34 39.22 29.19
N GLY A 53 -23.77 39.40 30.44
CA GLY A 53 -23.51 40.61 31.22
C GLY A 53 -24.30 41.82 30.74
N THR A 54 -23.79 43.02 31.04
CA THR A 54 -24.51 44.28 30.75
C THR A 54 -24.71 44.51 29.26
N SER A 55 -23.85 43.96 28.39
CA SER A 55 -24.08 43.93 26.93
C SER A 55 -25.36 43.19 26.55
N GLY A 56 -25.64 42.04 27.18
CA GLY A 56 -26.86 41.28 26.93
C GLY A 56 -28.11 42.00 27.41
N GLU A 57 -28.04 42.66 28.56
CA GLU A 57 -29.15 43.45 29.13
C GLU A 57 -29.47 44.67 28.27
N VAL A 58 -28.46 45.43 27.86
CA VAL A 58 -28.60 46.60 26.98
C VAL A 58 -29.12 46.18 25.61
N LEU A 59 -28.64 45.06 25.06
CA LEU A 59 -29.11 44.54 23.79
C LEU A 59 -30.60 44.17 23.82
N ARG A 60 -31.04 43.44 24.85
CA ARG A 60 -32.46 43.09 25.05
C ARG A 60 -33.35 44.32 25.26
N SER A 61 -32.84 45.34 25.96
CA SER A 61 -33.54 46.60 26.15
C SER A 61 -33.66 47.40 24.85
N ALA A 62 -32.65 47.36 23.98
CA ALA A 62 -32.60 48.10 22.74
C ALA A 62 -33.34 47.42 21.58
N LEU A 63 -33.46 46.10 21.64
CA LEU A 63 -34.13 45.26 20.65
C LEU A 63 -35.20 44.40 21.35
N PRO A 64 -36.41 44.94 21.56
CA PRO A 64 -37.49 44.19 22.20
C PRO A 64 -37.82 42.91 21.42
N GLY A 65 -37.73 41.75 22.06
CA GLY A 65 -37.90 40.44 21.42
C GLY A 65 -36.62 39.83 20.84
N ALA A 66 -35.46 40.47 21.03
CA ALA A 66 -34.16 39.87 20.77
C ALA A 66 -33.78 38.87 21.86
N ASP A 67 -33.42 37.65 21.45
CA ASP A 67 -32.67 36.75 22.31
C ASP A 67 -31.21 37.22 22.44
N SER A 68 -30.49 36.74 23.47
CA SER A 68 -29.03 37.01 23.61
C SER A 68 -28.15 36.03 22.83
N ASN A 69 -28.77 35.17 22.03
CA ASN A 69 -28.11 34.13 21.29
C ASN A 69 -28.13 34.49 19.80
N GLY A 70 -27.01 34.28 19.13
CA GLY A 70 -26.84 34.48 17.70
C GLY A 70 -25.91 33.46 17.09
N LYS A 71 -25.82 33.47 15.76
CA LYS A 71 -24.93 32.61 14.99
C LYS A 71 -24.05 33.48 14.11
N LEU A 72 -22.75 33.21 14.15
CA LEU A 72 -21.79 33.76 13.22
C LEU A 72 -21.55 32.70 12.14
N GLU A 73 -21.85 33.08 10.91
CA GLU A 73 -21.49 32.29 9.73
C GLU A 73 -20.09 32.73 9.31
N ASN A 74 -19.25 31.74 9.03
CA ASN A 74 -17.86 31.95 8.68
C ASN A 74 -17.60 31.40 7.29
N GLU A 75 -16.90 32.18 6.47
CA GLU A 75 -16.45 31.73 5.17
C GLU A 75 -15.21 30.83 5.30
N ASP A 76 -14.94 30.13 4.20
CA ASP A 76 -13.71 29.37 4.06
C ASP A 76 -12.47 30.26 4.20
N GLY A 77 -11.47 29.69 4.85
CA GLY A 77 -10.21 30.31 5.19
C GLY A 77 -9.04 29.42 4.84
N TRP A 78 -7.88 29.75 5.41
CA TRP A 78 -6.64 28.99 5.18
C TRP A 78 -5.99 28.57 6.49
N VAL A 79 -5.23 27.47 6.42
CA VAL A 79 -4.44 26.93 7.52
C VAL A 79 -2.99 26.76 7.10
N GLY A 80 -2.06 27.01 8.02
CA GLY A 80 -0.65 26.69 7.89
C GLY A 80 -0.15 25.95 9.13
N VAL A 81 0.70 24.95 8.92
CA VAL A 81 1.31 24.14 9.99
C VAL A 81 2.80 23.99 9.71
N LEU A 82 3.61 24.14 10.75
CA LEU A 82 5.01 23.75 10.77
C LEU A 82 5.26 22.84 11.96
N SER A 83 6.00 21.76 11.74
CA SER A 83 6.21 20.74 12.75
C SER A 83 7.63 20.19 12.78
N VAL A 84 8.02 19.75 13.98
CA VAL A 84 9.21 18.95 14.22
C VAL A 84 8.74 17.70 14.97
N GLY A 85 9.15 16.53 14.48
CA GLY A 85 8.73 15.28 15.08
C GLY A 85 9.83 14.25 15.18
N TRP A 86 9.52 13.19 15.92
CA TRP A 86 10.36 12.03 16.11
C TRP A 86 9.57 10.77 15.81
N GLY A 87 10.09 9.93 14.90
CA GLY A 87 9.55 8.61 14.61
C GLY A 87 10.28 7.52 15.39
N PHE A 88 9.52 6.57 15.92
CA PHE A 88 10.06 5.48 16.74
C PHE A 88 10.40 4.23 15.93
N GLY A 89 10.19 4.23 14.61
CA GLY A 89 10.48 3.10 13.71
C GLY A 89 9.50 1.92 13.81
N ASN A 90 8.51 1.98 14.71
CA ASN A 90 7.47 0.95 14.92
C ASN A 90 6.07 1.41 14.46
N GLY A 91 6.00 2.48 13.67
CA GLY A 91 4.77 3.14 13.24
C GLY A 91 4.37 4.32 14.14
N LEU A 92 4.78 4.34 15.42
CA LEU A 92 4.49 5.49 16.28
C LEU A 92 5.38 6.68 15.92
N ARG A 93 4.80 7.88 15.98
CA ARG A 93 5.52 9.15 15.91
C ARG A 93 4.98 10.12 16.96
N ALA A 94 5.86 10.95 17.49
CA ALA A 94 5.50 12.14 18.26
C ALA A 94 5.85 13.39 17.44
N GLU A 95 5.09 14.46 17.60
CA GLU A 95 5.30 15.71 16.89
C GLU A 95 4.95 16.90 17.77
N VAL A 96 5.75 17.97 17.66
CA VAL A 96 5.40 19.29 18.16
C VAL A 96 5.16 20.19 16.95
N GLU A 97 4.06 20.92 16.95
CA GLU A 97 3.71 21.81 15.84
C GLU A 97 3.32 23.21 16.33
N GLY A 98 3.59 24.19 15.46
CA GLY A 98 2.95 25.50 15.46
C GLY A 98 1.95 25.55 14.30
N ASN A 99 0.77 26.09 14.55
CA ASN A 99 -0.29 26.22 13.55
C ASN A 99 -0.93 27.61 13.56
N PHE A 100 -1.40 28.03 12.39
CA PHE A 100 -2.10 29.29 12.18
C PHE A 100 -3.32 29.05 11.28
N ARG A 101 -4.44 29.68 11.62
CA ARG A 101 -5.69 29.65 10.84
C ARG A 101 -6.27 31.06 10.76
N GLU A 102 -6.82 31.42 9.61
CA GLU A 102 -7.60 32.64 9.41
C GLU A 102 -8.86 32.32 8.59
N ASN A 103 -10.02 32.75 9.08
CA ASN A 103 -11.32 32.71 8.41
C ASN A 103 -11.94 34.12 8.39
N SER A 104 -12.58 34.50 7.29
CA SER A 104 -13.43 35.70 7.23
C SER A 104 -14.78 35.42 7.90
N SER A 105 -15.36 36.46 8.47
CA SER A 105 -16.74 36.46 8.95
C SER A 105 -17.54 37.46 8.11
N ASP A 106 -18.60 36.99 7.47
CA ASP A 106 -19.40 37.73 6.50
C ASP A 106 -20.86 37.92 6.95
N SER A 107 -21.32 37.11 7.91
CA SER A 107 -22.71 37.09 8.34
C SER A 107 -22.85 36.82 9.85
N LEU A 108 -23.65 37.66 10.53
CA LEU A 108 -24.08 37.50 11.92
C LEU A 108 -25.61 37.55 11.92
N SER A 109 -26.23 36.46 12.34
CA SER A 109 -27.67 36.30 12.40
C SER A 109 -28.13 35.95 13.81
N GLY A 110 -29.43 36.08 14.09
CA GLY A 110 -30.01 35.96 15.43
C GLY A 110 -30.23 37.31 16.10
N PHE A 111 -30.49 37.32 17.41
CA PHE A 111 -30.84 38.53 18.18
C PHE A 111 -32.18 39.21 17.80
N GLY A 112 -33.21 38.43 17.43
CA GLY A 112 -34.58 38.94 17.19
C GLY A 112 -34.92 39.29 15.74
N SER A 113 -35.99 40.06 15.52
CA SER A 113 -36.51 40.39 14.17
C SER A 113 -35.74 41.48 13.42
N GLN A 114 -34.77 42.12 14.10
CA GLN A 114 -33.91 43.15 13.55
C GLN A 114 -32.52 42.53 13.34
N GLY A 115 -32.21 42.17 12.09
CA GLY A 115 -30.88 41.66 11.74
C GLY A 115 -29.80 42.74 11.90
N PHE A 116 -28.60 42.31 12.27
CA PHE A 116 -27.41 43.16 12.16
C PHE A 116 -26.99 43.26 10.70
N GLN A 117 -26.55 44.45 10.28
CA GLN A 117 -26.07 44.73 8.92
C GLN A 117 -24.59 45.12 8.95
N ASN A 118 -23.93 44.95 7.81
CA ASN A 118 -22.52 45.28 7.58
C ASN A 118 -21.57 44.53 8.51
N ILE A 119 -21.77 43.21 8.64
CA ILE A 119 -20.86 42.38 9.41
C ILE A 119 -19.61 42.13 8.60
N GLY A 120 -18.49 42.53 9.17
CA GLY A 120 -17.17 42.19 8.68
C GLY A 120 -16.29 41.88 9.88
N GLY A 121 -15.30 41.02 9.68
CA GLY A 121 -14.34 40.68 10.72
C GLY A 121 -13.51 39.47 10.34
N LYS A 122 -12.49 39.21 11.13
CA LYS A 122 -11.62 38.05 10.95
C LYS A 122 -11.54 37.26 12.24
N THR A 123 -11.68 35.95 12.11
CA THR A 123 -11.38 35.01 13.18
C THR A 123 -10.03 34.39 12.89
N ARG A 124 -9.08 34.57 13.81
CA ARG A 124 -7.72 34.05 13.72
C ARG A 124 -7.46 33.12 14.87
N SER A 125 -6.77 32.02 14.60
CA SER A 125 -6.34 31.08 15.62
C SER A 125 -4.85 30.77 15.46
N TRP A 126 -4.09 30.97 16.52
CA TRP A 126 -2.70 30.52 16.65
C TRP A 126 -2.66 29.34 17.60
N GLY A 127 -1.88 28.30 17.30
CA GLY A 127 -1.81 27.13 18.16
C GLY A 127 -0.42 26.54 18.27
N ALA A 128 -0.15 25.93 19.43
CA ALA A 128 1.02 25.09 19.67
C ALA A 128 0.53 23.75 20.21
N MET A 129 0.85 22.66 19.51
CA MET A 129 0.28 21.34 19.79
C MET A 129 1.37 20.29 19.94
N VAL A 130 1.06 19.28 20.74
CA VAL A 130 1.79 18.02 20.79
C VAL A 130 0.88 16.93 20.25
N ASN A 131 1.37 16.20 19.25
CA ASN A 131 0.63 15.17 18.55
C ASN A 131 1.30 13.80 18.73
N ALA A 132 0.48 12.76 18.80
CA ALA A 132 0.89 11.38 18.62
C ALA A 132 0.26 10.85 17.33
N PHE A 133 1.06 10.16 16.51
CA PHE A 133 0.62 9.53 15.28
C PHE A 133 0.93 8.04 15.27
N TYR A 134 0.15 7.30 14.51
CA TYR A 134 0.43 5.93 14.12
C TYR A 134 0.36 5.79 12.60
N ASP A 135 1.50 5.44 12.01
CA ASP A 135 1.64 5.11 10.59
C ASP A 135 1.31 3.63 10.37
N PHE A 136 0.35 3.36 9.50
CA PHE A 136 -0.05 2.00 9.16
C PHE A 136 0.76 1.46 8.00
N ASP A 137 1.26 0.24 8.15
CA ASP A 137 1.85 -0.52 7.05
C ASP A 137 0.78 -1.40 6.39
N LEU A 138 0.15 -0.85 5.34
CA LEU A 138 -0.87 -1.57 4.58
C LEU A 138 -0.33 -2.83 3.90
N TYR A 139 0.97 -2.87 3.59
CA TYR A 139 1.55 -4.03 2.91
C TYR A 139 1.63 -5.23 3.85
N THR A 140 2.11 -5.03 5.08
CA THR A 140 2.17 -6.13 6.06
C THR A 140 0.80 -6.55 6.57
N LEU A 141 -0.15 -5.61 6.66
CA LEU A 141 -1.50 -5.92 7.14
C LEU A 141 -2.40 -6.57 6.08
N PHE A 142 -2.33 -6.12 4.82
CA PHE A 142 -3.30 -6.49 3.78
C PHE A 142 -2.69 -6.78 2.41
N GLY A 143 -1.35 -6.86 2.28
CA GLY A 143 -0.70 -6.95 0.97
C GLY A 143 -0.90 -5.70 0.11
N GLY A 144 -1.22 -4.56 0.75
CA GLY A 144 -1.57 -3.31 0.10
C GLY A 144 -0.40 -2.57 -0.57
N PRO A 145 -0.68 -1.46 -1.27
CA PRO A 145 0.32 -0.67 -1.97
C PRO A 145 1.38 -0.08 -1.03
N ARG A 146 2.66 -0.13 -1.44
CA ARG A 146 3.80 0.44 -0.67
C ARG A 146 4.07 1.93 -0.94
N TRP A 147 3.38 2.52 -1.92
CA TRP A 147 3.55 3.91 -2.34
C TRP A 147 2.73 4.92 -1.52
N ILE A 148 1.88 4.42 -0.62
CA ILE A 148 1.05 5.22 0.29
C ILE A 148 1.24 4.72 1.71
N GLN A 149 1.34 5.66 2.65
CA GLN A 149 1.44 5.39 4.08
C GLN A 149 0.32 6.13 4.80
N PRO A 150 -0.84 5.51 5.02
CA PRO A 150 -1.89 6.13 5.80
C PRO A 150 -1.48 6.23 7.26
N TYR A 151 -1.97 7.26 7.94
CA TYR A 151 -1.74 7.47 9.36
C TYR A 151 -2.94 8.14 10.03
N LEU A 152 -3.06 7.87 11.32
CA LEU A 152 -3.99 8.53 12.23
C LEU A 152 -3.19 9.23 13.31
N GLY A 153 -3.65 10.40 13.74
CA GLY A 153 -3.06 11.13 14.84
C GLY A 153 -4.11 11.80 15.71
N ALA A 154 -3.69 12.09 16.93
CA ALA A 154 -4.44 12.91 17.87
C ALA A 154 -3.47 13.82 18.61
N GLY A 155 -3.93 15.01 18.96
CA GLY A 155 -3.10 16.00 19.61
C GLY A 155 -3.87 16.84 20.60
N ILE A 156 -3.11 17.42 21.53
CA ILE A 156 -3.59 18.37 22.52
C ILE A 156 -2.60 19.53 22.60
N GLY A 157 -3.08 20.68 23.04
CA GLY A 157 -2.22 21.83 23.19
C GLY A 157 -2.96 23.08 23.61
N TRP A 158 -2.39 24.19 23.20
CA TRP A 158 -2.86 25.53 23.50
C TRP A 158 -3.19 26.23 22.20
N ALA A 159 -4.25 27.04 22.23
CA ALA A 159 -4.59 27.92 21.13
C ALA A 159 -5.05 29.28 21.61
N ARG A 160 -4.63 30.31 20.90
CA ARG A 160 -5.14 31.67 21.03
C ARG A 160 -6.17 31.92 19.94
N THR A 161 -7.41 32.19 20.34
CA THR A 161 -8.49 32.57 19.42
C THR A 161 -8.66 34.09 19.50
N GLN A 162 -8.59 34.75 18.36
CA GLN A 162 -8.70 36.20 18.22
C GLN A 162 -9.85 36.53 17.26
N LEU A 163 -10.76 37.39 17.70
CA LEU A 163 -11.77 38.00 16.86
C LEU A 163 -11.40 39.47 16.69
N ASP A 164 -11.05 39.85 15.46
CA ASP A 164 -10.67 41.22 15.12
C ASP A 164 -11.85 41.93 14.47
N GLY A 165 -12.44 42.87 15.21
CA GLY A 165 -13.39 43.85 14.67
C GLY A 165 -14.67 43.25 14.12
N VAL A 166 -15.20 42.18 14.73
CA VAL A 166 -16.53 41.65 14.37
C VAL A 166 -17.58 42.61 14.90
N ASP A 167 -18.08 43.49 14.03
CA ASP A 167 -19.08 44.48 14.39
C ASP A 167 -20.31 44.42 13.49
N GLY A 168 -21.47 44.78 14.05
CA GLY A 168 -22.73 44.81 13.34
C GLY A 168 -23.59 45.95 13.87
N THR A 169 -24.36 46.57 12.97
CA THR A 169 -25.32 47.62 13.35
C THR A 169 -26.72 47.24 12.88
N THR A 170 -27.71 47.33 13.77
CA THR A 170 -29.13 47.15 13.43
C THR A 170 -29.71 48.38 12.73
N ALA A 171 -30.86 48.24 12.05
CA ALA A 171 -31.55 49.37 11.41
C ALA A 171 -31.93 50.49 12.41
N ASN A 172 -32.12 50.14 13.68
CA ASN A 172 -32.41 51.10 14.76
C ASN A 172 -31.15 51.79 15.31
N GLY A 173 -29.97 51.58 14.72
CA GLY A 173 -28.71 52.22 15.11
C GLY A 173 -28.03 51.63 16.35
N THR A 174 -28.47 50.45 16.83
CA THR A 174 -27.75 49.72 17.88
C THR A 174 -26.61 48.92 17.27
N ARG A 175 -25.38 49.16 17.76
CA ARG A 175 -24.14 48.51 17.35
C ARG A 175 -23.68 47.49 18.39
N LEU A 176 -23.33 46.29 17.93
CA LEU A 176 -22.63 45.27 18.70
C LEU A 176 -21.21 45.15 18.12
N LEU A 177 -20.20 45.20 18.97
CA LEU A 177 -18.79 44.98 18.63
C LEU A 177 -18.27 43.84 19.50
N ILE A 178 -17.70 42.82 18.87
CA ILE A 178 -17.01 41.71 19.50
C ILE A 178 -15.55 41.80 19.04
N ASP A 179 -14.66 42.01 20.00
CA ASP A 179 -13.25 42.25 19.74
C ASP A 179 -12.42 41.79 20.95
N GLY A 180 -11.39 41.00 20.68
CA GLY A 180 -10.49 40.49 21.70
C GLY A 180 -9.84 39.16 21.35
N GLU A 181 -8.99 38.71 22.26
CA GLU A 181 -8.26 37.45 22.17
C GLU A 181 -8.35 36.67 23.49
N GLU A 182 -8.37 35.35 23.42
CA GLU A 182 -8.25 34.49 24.59
C GLU A 182 -7.43 33.22 24.29
N ASP A 183 -6.68 32.81 25.31
CA ASP A 183 -5.88 31.60 25.36
C ASP A 183 -6.69 30.44 25.95
N VAL A 184 -6.90 29.40 25.15
CA VAL A 184 -7.76 28.26 25.47
C VAL A 184 -7.05 26.94 25.25
N PHE A 185 -7.57 25.90 25.88
CA PHE A 185 -7.12 24.53 25.61
C PHE A 185 -7.59 24.11 24.22
N ALA A 186 -6.74 23.39 23.49
CA ALA A 186 -7.02 22.91 22.14
C ALA A 186 -6.77 21.41 22.02
N TYR A 187 -7.53 20.78 21.13
CA TYR A 187 -7.42 19.37 20.80
C TYR A 187 -7.64 19.15 19.32
N GLN A 188 -7.02 18.12 18.75
CA GLN A 188 -7.16 17.81 17.33
C GLN A 188 -7.13 16.33 17.02
N GLY A 189 -7.83 15.96 15.96
CA GLY A 189 -7.81 14.64 15.35
C GLY A 189 -7.34 14.75 13.90
N ILE A 190 -6.42 13.88 13.48
CA ILE A 190 -5.74 13.98 12.20
C ILE A 190 -5.82 12.64 11.50
N VAL A 191 -6.27 12.64 10.24
CA VAL A 191 -6.18 11.46 9.36
C VAL A 191 -5.41 11.91 8.12
N GLY A 192 -4.41 11.16 7.71
CA GLY A 192 -3.61 11.53 6.57
C GLY A 192 -3.00 10.37 5.83
N ALA A 193 -2.36 10.70 4.72
CA ALA A 193 -1.58 9.78 3.92
C ALA A 193 -0.28 10.44 3.49
N GLY A 194 0.83 9.73 3.64
CA GLY A 194 2.13 10.11 3.15
C GLY A 194 2.46 9.37 1.85
N PHE A 195 3.07 10.07 0.90
CA PHE A 195 3.53 9.57 -0.39
C PHE A 195 5.05 9.76 -0.47
N PRO A 196 5.85 8.74 -0.10
CA PRO A 196 7.31 8.83 -0.14
C PRO A 196 7.83 9.08 -1.56
N ILE A 197 8.75 10.03 -1.71
CA ILE A 197 9.42 10.33 -2.99
C ILE A 197 10.69 9.49 -3.07
N SER A 198 10.69 8.43 -3.87
CA SER A 198 11.84 7.51 -3.95
C SER A 198 13.13 8.16 -4.44
N ALA A 199 13.03 9.26 -5.20
CA ALA A 199 14.18 10.01 -5.69
C ALA A 199 14.94 10.76 -4.58
N VAL A 200 14.28 11.05 -3.45
CA VAL A 200 14.86 11.79 -2.32
C VAL A 200 14.54 11.02 -1.03
N PRO A 201 15.45 10.17 -0.54
CA PRO A 201 15.21 9.40 0.68
C PRO A 201 14.75 10.28 1.85
N GLY A 202 13.68 9.86 2.52
CA GLY A 202 13.09 10.58 3.65
C GLY A 202 12.08 11.67 3.28
N LEU A 203 12.03 12.10 2.02
CA LEU A 203 11.03 13.07 1.56
C LEU A 203 9.70 12.37 1.27
N ALA A 204 8.60 12.97 1.73
CA ALA A 204 7.25 12.55 1.41
C ALA A 204 6.34 13.76 1.21
N ILE A 205 5.40 13.64 0.27
CA ILE A 205 4.24 14.53 0.19
C ILE A 205 3.19 14.01 1.17
N THR A 206 2.52 14.89 1.89
CA THR A 206 1.46 14.52 2.83
C THR A 206 0.14 15.15 2.43
N THR A 207 -0.94 14.38 2.56
CA THR A 207 -2.32 14.88 2.45
C THR A 207 -3.03 14.59 3.76
N GLU A 208 -3.61 15.60 4.37
CA GLU A 208 -4.21 15.48 5.71
C GLU A 208 -5.59 16.09 5.75
N TYR A 209 -6.48 15.42 6.46
CA TYR A 209 -7.68 15.99 7.01
C TYR A 209 -7.48 16.18 8.51
N ARG A 210 -7.80 17.39 9.01
CA ARG A 210 -7.64 17.75 10.42
C ARG A 210 -8.94 18.30 10.96
N PHE A 211 -9.35 17.75 12.11
CA PHE A 211 -10.32 18.39 12.98
C PHE A 211 -9.56 19.09 14.11
N PHE A 212 -9.90 20.34 14.38
CA PHE A 212 -9.27 21.14 15.44
C PHE A 212 -10.37 21.84 16.25
N GLY A 213 -10.45 21.55 17.53
CA GLY A 213 -11.41 22.15 18.44
C GLY A 213 -10.71 22.87 19.59
N THR A 214 -11.35 23.89 20.14
CA THR A 214 -10.92 24.51 21.40
C THR A 214 -12.00 24.43 22.47
N THR A 215 -11.61 24.58 23.74
CA THR A 215 -12.57 24.98 24.77
C THR A 215 -13.13 26.35 24.42
N LYS A 216 -14.39 26.62 24.77
CA LYS A 216 -15.11 27.83 24.36
C LYS A 216 -14.41 29.10 24.89
N PRO A 217 -13.83 29.96 24.04
CA PRO A 217 -13.33 31.24 24.50
C PRO A 217 -14.47 32.20 24.86
N GLU A 218 -14.23 33.01 25.88
CA GLU A 218 -14.96 34.19 26.30
C GLU A 218 -14.30 35.46 25.77
N ILE A 219 -14.87 36.03 24.71
CA ILE A 219 -14.34 37.25 24.08
C ILE A 219 -15.15 38.47 24.50
N GLY A 220 -14.47 39.60 24.70
CA GLY A 220 -15.10 40.85 25.06
C GLY A 220 -16.11 41.33 24.02
N SER A 221 -17.26 41.81 24.49
CA SER A 221 -18.28 42.47 23.68
C SER A 221 -18.64 43.85 24.22
N ARG A 222 -19.05 44.73 23.31
CA ARG A 222 -19.53 46.08 23.60
C ARG A 222 -20.81 46.32 22.80
N VAL A 223 -21.83 46.86 23.45
CA VAL A 223 -23.09 47.25 22.81
C VAL A 223 -23.28 48.75 23.02
N THR A 224 -23.57 49.47 21.94
CA THR A 224 -23.90 50.90 21.95
C THR A 224 -25.22 51.10 21.21
N THR A 225 -26.19 51.71 21.86
CA THR A 225 -27.53 51.96 21.31
C THR A 225 -27.61 53.36 20.69
N ALA A 226 -28.55 53.59 19.77
CA ALA A 226 -28.78 54.92 19.19
C ALA A 226 -29.20 55.97 20.24
N SER A 227 -29.80 55.55 21.35
CA SER A 227 -30.18 56.40 22.48
C SER A 227 -29.05 56.65 23.49
N GLY A 228 -27.82 56.23 23.20
CA GLY A 228 -26.65 56.46 24.06
C GLY A 228 -26.46 55.45 25.20
N GLY A 229 -27.31 54.42 25.29
CA GLY A 229 -27.09 53.28 26.20
C GLY A 229 -25.85 52.48 25.81
N PHE A 230 -25.09 52.05 26.81
CA PHE A 230 -23.81 51.34 26.64
C PHE A 230 -23.74 50.12 27.56
N GLY A 231 -23.26 48.99 27.04
CA GLY A 231 -23.02 47.77 27.81
C GLY A 231 -21.71 47.11 27.43
N ARG A 232 -21.02 46.54 28.42
CA ARG A 232 -19.84 45.69 28.23
C ARG A 232 -20.09 44.30 28.81
N GLY A 233 -19.62 43.27 28.12
CA GLY A 233 -19.83 41.89 28.51
C GLY A 233 -18.86 40.95 27.81
N ASN A 234 -19.14 39.66 27.91
CA ASN A 234 -18.38 38.62 27.23
C ASN A 234 -19.33 37.82 26.33
N VAL A 235 -18.75 37.19 25.32
CA VAL A 235 -19.40 36.26 24.41
C VAL A 235 -18.67 34.94 24.51
N GLU A 236 -19.39 33.88 24.82
CA GLU A 236 -18.89 32.52 24.62
C GLU A 236 -19.01 32.13 23.14
N ILE A 237 -17.94 31.56 22.60
CA ILE A 237 -17.79 31.22 21.19
C ILE A 237 -17.41 29.74 21.08
N SER A 238 -18.04 28.98 20.18
CA SER A 238 -17.55 27.64 19.79
C SER A 238 -16.50 27.75 18.68
N ASN A 239 -15.42 26.98 18.75
CA ASN A 239 -14.35 27.03 17.76
C ASN A 239 -13.98 25.62 17.29
N ASP A 240 -14.76 25.11 16.33
CA ASP A 240 -14.59 23.78 15.75
C ASP A 240 -14.24 23.92 14.26
N ASN A 241 -12.97 23.68 13.95
CA ASN A 241 -12.40 23.83 12.63
C ASN A 241 -12.18 22.48 11.98
N HIS A 242 -12.31 22.49 10.67
CA HIS A 242 -11.95 21.40 9.81
C HIS A 242 -11.03 21.90 8.72
N SER A 243 -10.03 21.10 8.37
CA SER A 243 -9.07 21.50 7.36
C SER A 243 -8.68 20.34 6.46
N VAL A 244 -8.41 20.65 5.19
CA VAL A 244 -7.72 19.75 4.26
C VAL A 244 -6.42 20.40 3.86
N MET A 245 -5.33 19.67 3.99
CA MET A 245 -3.98 20.19 3.85
C MET A 245 -3.16 19.33 2.90
N LEU A 246 -2.31 20.02 2.13
CA LEU A 246 -1.20 19.42 1.41
C LEU A 246 0.09 19.88 2.08
N GLY A 247 1.02 18.95 2.28
CA GLY A 247 2.27 19.23 2.96
C GLY A 247 3.43 18.43 2.41
N VAL A 248 4.59 18.72 3.00
CA VAL A 248 5.85 18.05 2.76
C VAL A 248 6.42 17.64 4.11
N ARG A 249 6.90 16.41 4.19
CA ARG A 249 7.61 15.87 5.35
C ARG A 249 8.99 15.39 4.91
N TYR A 250 10.03 15.74 5.66
CA TYR A 250 11.37 15.26 5.43
C TYR A 250 11.92 14.58 6.69
N ALA A 251 12.11 13.27 6.60
CA ALA A 251 12.74 12.45 7.63
C ALA A 251 14.25 12.40 7.44
N PHE A 252 15.00 12.84 8.45
CA PHE A 252 16.45 12.82 8.41
C PHE A 252 16.97 11.40 8.60
N ASN A 253 18.13 11.10 8.01
CA ASN A 253 18.79 9.80 8.11
C ASN A 253 17.91 8.62 7.64
N ALA A 254 16.96 8.88 6.74
CA ALA A 254 16.17 7.82 6.13
C ALA A 254 17.08 6.89 5.34
N VAL A 255 17.00 5.59 5.65
CA VAL A 255 17.77 4.57 4.94
C VAL A 255 17.23 4.50 3.50
N PRO A 256 18.08 4.65 2.46
CA PRO A 256 17.65 4.51 1.09
C PRO A 256 16.96 3.15 0.87
N PRO A 257 15.89 3.08 0.05
CA PRO A 257 15.29 1.80 -0.28
C PRO A 257 16.37 0.88 -0.86
N ALA A 258 16.39 -0.37 -0.40
CA ALA A 258 17.34 -1.36 -0.88
C ALA A 258 17.24 -1.43 -2.41
N PRO A 259 18.37 -1.47 -3.14
CA PRO A 259 18.34 -1.62 -4.59
C PRO A 259 17.52 -2.86 -4.94
N PRO A 260 16.72 -2.83 -6.04
CA PRO A 260 15.96 -3.97 -6.45
C PRO A 260 16.89 -5.19 -6.54
N PRO A 261 16.46 -6.37 -6.05
CA PRO A 261 17.29 -7.55 -6.08
C PRO A 261 17.78 -7.74 -7.52
N ALA A 262 19.11 -7.90 -7.67
CA ALA A 262 19.69 -8.17 -8.98
C ALA A 262 18.91 -9.31 -9.64
N PRO A 263 18.62 -9.24 -10.96
CA PRO A 263 17.96 -10.32 -11.66
C PRO A 263 18.69 -11.62 -11.30
N VAL A 264 17.98 -12.52 -10.63
CA VAL A 264 18.55 -13.83 -10.29
C VAL A 264 18.93 -14.43 -11.62
N ALA A 265 20.24 -14.61 -11.87
CA ALA A 265 20.68 -15.30 -13.07
C ALA A 265 19.88 -16.62 -13.13
N PRO A 266 19.25 -16.96 -14.26
CA PRO A 266 18.49 -18.20 -14.35
C PRO A 266 19.38 -19.32 -13.84
N ALA A 267 18.91 -20.01 -12.80
CA ALA A 267 19.65 -21.11 -12.19
C ALA A 267 20.13 -22.03 -13.33
N PRO A 268 21.40 -22.48 -13.34
CA PRO A 268 21.85 -23.46 -14.31
C PRO A 268 20.81 -24.58 -14.36
N ALA A 269 20.24 -24.84 -15.54
CA ALA A 269 19.27 -25.90 -15.72
C ALA A 269 19.80 -27.16 -15.02
N ALA A 270 18.98 -27.76 -14.16
CA ALA A 270 19.36 -28.95 -13.42
C ALA A 270 20.02 -29.95 -14.39
N ALA A 271 21.26 -30.36 -14.09
CA ALA A 271 21.98 -31.31 -14.92
C ALA A 271 21.06 -32.51 -15.21
N PRO A 272 20.96 -32.99 -16.47
CA PRO A 272 20.15 -34.15 -16.79
C PRO A 272 20.52 -35.29 -15.85
N ALA A 273 19.51 -35.93 -15.24
CA ALA A 273 19.74 -37.07 -14.37
C ALA A 273 20.58 -38.12 -15.13
N PRO A 274 21.52 -38.81 -14.46
CA PRO A 274 22.38 -39.78 -15.11
C PRO A 274 21.52 -40.87 -15.77
N ALA A 275 21.70 -41.05 -17.08
CA ALA A 275 20.99 -42.06 -17.85
C ALA A 275 21.27 -43.46 -17.27
N ARG A 276 20.21 -44.23 -17.00
CA ARG A 276 20.34 -45.62 -16.51
C ARG A 276 20.28 -46.59 -17.68
N THR A 277 21.25 -47.48 -17.76
CA THR A 277 21.35 -48.48 -18.84
C THR A 277 21.14 -49.89 -18.30
N TYR A 278 20.24 -50.65 -18.93
CA TYR A 278 19.98 -52.07 -18.66
C TYR A 278 20.44 -52.92 -19.85
N LEU A 279 21.15 -54.03 -19.59
CA LEU A 279 21.66 -54.92 -20.62
C LEU A 279 20.86 -56.23 -20.66
N VAL A 280 20.34 -56.56 -21.83
CA VAL A 280 19.60 -57.80 -22.10
C VAL A 280 20.40 -58.66 -23.07
N PHE A 281 20.83 -59.85 -22.64
CA PHE A 281 21.62 -60.76 -23.48
C PHE A 281 20.74 -61.80 -24.19
N PHE A 282 21.21 -62.22 -25.36
CA PHE A 282 20.54 -63.20 -26.23
C PHE A 282 21.45 -64.37 -26.56
N ASP A 283 20.82 -65.54 -26.71
CA ASP A 283 21.50 -66.72 -27.22
C ASP A 283 21.87 -66.59 -28.70
N TRP A 284 22.76 -67.47 -29.15
CA TRP A 284 23.20 -67.47 -30.54
C TRP A 284 22.02 -67.70 -31.48
N ASP A 285 21.98 -66.91 -32.55
CA ASP A 285 20.95 -66.96 -33.61
C ASP A 285 19.50 -66.77 -33.15
N ARG A 286 19.31 -66.21 -31.96
CA ARG A 286 18.01 -66.13 -31.27
C ARG A 286 17.59 -64.71 -30.95
N SER A 287 16.28 -64.46 -30.95
CA SER A 287 15.65 -63.20 -30.55
C SER A 287 14.50 -63.39 -29.55
N ASP A 288 14.36 -64.59 -28.99
CA ASP A 288 13.45 -64.92 -27.90
C ASP A 288 13.99 -64.43 -26.54
N LEU A 289 13.09 -64.00 -25.66
CA LEU A 289 13.43 -63.53 -24.32
C LEU A 289 13.49 -64.69 -23.34
N THR A 290 14.63 -64.86 -22.68
CA THR A 290 14.76 -65.75 -21.52
C THR A 290 14.00 -65.19 -20.31
N ASN A 291 13.73 -66.02 -19.31
CA ASN A 291 13.10 -65.55 -18.05
C ASN A 291 13.94 -64.45 -17.37
N ARG A 292 15.27 -64.54 -17.44
CA ARG A 292 16.17 -63.53 -16.90
C ARG A 292 16.07 -62.21 -17.69
N ALA A 293 16.01 -62.28 -19.01
CA ALA A 293 15.80 -61.10 -19.86
C ALA A 293 14.48 -60.39 -19.51
N ARG A 294 13.37 -61.14 -19.34
CA ARG A 294 12.09 -60.56 -18.94
C ARG A 294 12.14 -59.85 -17.59
N GLN A 295 12.87 -60.39 -16.61
CA GLN A 295 13.05 -59.73 -15.30
C GLN A 295 13.78 -58.38 -15.43
N ILE A 296 14.84 -58.32 -16.23
CA ILE A 296 15.61 -57.08 -16.46
C ILE A 296 14.74 -56.04 -17.18
N ILE A 297 13.95 -56.47 -18.17
CA ILE A 297 13.03 -55.58 -18.90
C ILE A 297 11.92 -55.06 -17.97
N ALA A 298 11.39 -55.91 -17.07
CA ALA A 298 10.42 -55.49 -16.06
C ALA A 298 10.99 -54.46 -15.09
N GLU A 299 12.25 -54.62 -14.67
CA GLU A 299 12.94 -53.63 -13.84
C GLU A 299 13.13 -52.30 -14.59
N ALA A 300 13.52 -52.34 -15.87
CA ALA A 300 13.64 -51.15 -16.70
C ALA A 300 12.28 -50.42 -16.86
N ALA A 301 11.20 -51.16 -17.11
CA ALA A 301 9.85 -50.62 -17.22
C ALA A 301 9.38 -49.94 -15.91
N GLN A 302 9.58 -50.60 -14.77
CA GLN A 302 9.25 -50.02 -13.46
C GLN A 302 10.04 -48.73 -13.18
N ASN A 303 11.33 -48.73 -13.48
CA ASN A 303 12.18 -47.55 -13.28
C ASN A 303 11.81 -46.40 -14.22
N SER A 304 11.42 -46.70 -15.47
CA SER A 304 10.96 -45.68 -16.42
C SER A 304 9.71 -44.93 -15.93
N THR A 305 8.81 -45.64 -15.23
CA THR A 305 7.59 -45.04 -14.66
C THR A 305 7.89 -44.20 -13.42
N ARG A 306 8.83 -44.65 -12.56
CA ARG A 306 9.17 -43.95 -11.30
C ARG A 306 9.98 -42.66 -11.49
N VAL A 307 10.79 -42.61 -12.54
CA VAL A 307 11.75 -41.50 -12.76
C VAL A 307 11.20 -40.47 -13.78
N GLN A 308 10.00 -40.70 -14.33
CA GLN A 308 9.35 -39.83 -15.32
C GLN A 308 10.30 -39.51 -16.49
N VAL A 309 10.81 -40.57 -17.12
CA VAL A 309 11.75 -40.46 -18.25
C VAL A 309 11.07 -39.82 -19.46
N THR A 310 11.84 -39.03 -20.21
CA THR A 310 11.35 -38.36 -21.43
C THR A 310 11.56 -39.21 -22.67
N ARG A 311 12.53 -40.14 -22.64
CA ARG A 311 12.86 -41.01 -23.76
C ARG A 311 13.54 -42.30 -23.31
N ILE A 312 13.25 -43.40 -24.00
CA ILE A 312 13.88 -44.71 -23.81
C ILE A 312 14.50 -45.14 -25.13
N GLU A 313 15.81 -45.37 -25.16
CA GLU A 313 16.51 -45.90 -26.33
C GLU A 313 16.71 -47.41 -26.17
N VAL A 314 16.31 -48.18 -27.17
CA VAL A 314 16.47 -49.64 -27.22
C VAL A 314 17.42 -49.97 -28.38
N ALA A 315 18.68 -50.23 -28.05
CA ALA A 315 19.76 -50.42 -29.02
C ALA A 315 20.13 -51.91 -29.12
N GLY A 316 19.89 -52.53 -30.27
CA GLY A 316 20.24 -53.93 -30.54
C GLY A 316 21.64 -54.10 -31.14
N HIS A 317 22.34 -55.14 -30.67
CA HIS A 317 23.68 -55.52 -31.12
C HIS A 317 23.75 -57.03 -31.43
N ALA A 318 24.66 -57.40 -32.33
CA ALA A 318 24.99 -58.77 -32.71
C ALA A 318 26.51 -58.99 -32.62
N ASP A 319 26.92 -60.26 -32.50
CA ASP A 319 28.33 -60.64 -32.57
C ASP A 319 28.80 -60.74 -34.03
N ARG A 320 30.12 -60.81 -34.27
CA ARG A 320 30.71 -60.81 -35.62
C ARG A 320 30.70 -62.19 -36.29
N SER A 321 29.86 -63.12 -35.83
CA SER A 321 29.87 -64.51 -36.32
C SER A 321 29.04 -64.75 -37.59
N GLY A 322 28.22 -63.78 -37.99
CA GLY A 322 27.37 -63.80 -39.20
C GLY A 322 27.76 -62.72 -40.20
N SER A 323 27.01 -62.60 -41.31
CA SER A 323 27.21 -61.49 -42.25
C SER A 323 26.65 -60.17 -41.69
N ALA A 324 27.26 -59.03 -42.04
CA ALA A 324 26.80 -57.71 -41.60
C ALA A 324 25.29 -57.48 -41.80
N GLN A 325 24.75 -57.85 -42.98
CA GLN A 325 23.32 -57.71 -43.28
C GLN A 325 22.45 -58.65 -42.44
N TYR A 326 22.95 -59.85 -42.13
CA TYR A 326 22.27 -60.77 -41.24
C TYR A 326 22.21 -60.22 -39.81
N ASN A 327 23.36 -59.79 -39.30
CA ASN A 327 23.54 -59.23 -37.97
C ASN A 327 22.72 -57.95 -37.77
N GLN A 328 22.63 -57.11 -38.79
CA GLN A 328 21.74 -55.93 -38.78
C GLN A 328 20.28 -56.35 -38.56
N ARG A 329 19.77 -57.29 -39.35
CA ARG A 329 18.38 -57.76 -39.21
C ARG A 329 18.13 -58.47 -37.88
N LEU A 330 19.09 -59.27 -37.40
CA LEU A 330 18.98 -59.97 -36.12
C LEU A 330 18.95 -58.99 -34.94
N SER A 331 19.82 -57.98 -34.95
CA SER A 331 19.85 -56.95 -33.91
C SER A 331 18.57 -56.12 -33.87
N GLN A 332 17.99 -55.80 -35.04
CA GLN A 332 16.69 -55.15 -35.15
C GLN A 332 15.58 -56.00 -34.52
N ARG A 333 15.48 -57.29 -34.89
CA ARG A 333 14.47 -58.19 -34.30
C ARG A 333 14.59 -58.26 -32.78
N ARG A 334 15.80 -58.33 -32.24
CA ARG A 334 16.03 -58.34 -30.78
C ARG A 334 15.57 -57.05 -30.12
N ALA A 335 15.92 -55.90 -30.71
CA ALA A 335 15.52 -54.59 -30.19
C ALA A 335 14.00 -54.42 -30.24
N ASP A 336 13.34 -54.87 -31.31
CA ASP A 336 11.88 -54.89 -31.42
C ASP A 336 11.23 -55.81 -30.38
N THR A 337 11.78 -57.01 -30.15
CA THR A 337 11.28 -57.92 -29.10
C THR A 337 11.33 -57.26 -27.73
N VAL A 338 12.43 -56.59 -27.38
CA VAL A 338 12.58 -55.87 -26.11
C VAL A 338 11.62 -54.70 -26.01
N ALA A 339 11.47 -53.92 -27.08
CA ALA A 339 10.56 -52.79 -27.11
C ALA A 339 9.09 -53.21 -26.98
N ASN A 340 8.69 -54.30 -27.64
CA ASN A 340 7.35 -54.86 -27.50
C ASN A 340 7.08 -55.36 -26.07
N GLU A 341 8.08 -55.95 -25.42
CA GLU A 341 7.96 -56.37 -24.03
C GLU A 341 7.85 -55.17 -23.07
N LEU A 342 8.59 -54.08 -23.30
CA LEU A 342 8.44 -52.83 -22.54
C LEU A 342 7.02 -52.25 -22.68
N VAL A 343 6.47 -52.23 -23.90
CA VAL A 343 5.08 -51.79 -24.15
C VAL A 343 4.08 -52.69 -23.44
N ARG A 344 4.28 -54.02 -23.48
CA ARG A 344 3.42 -54.99 -22.77
C ARG A 344 3.42 -54.74 -21.26
N LEU A 345 4.52 -54.23 -20.71
CA LEU A 345 4.69 -53.88 -19.30
C LEU A 345 4.19 -52.47 -18.95
N GLY A 346 3.60 -51.74 -19.90
CA GLY A 346 2.92 -50.45 -19.66
C GLY A 346 3.74 -49.21 -20.02
N VAL A 347 4.91 -49.35 -20.64
CA VAL A 347 5.70 -48.22 -21.14
C VAL A 347 5.06 -47.67 -22.43
N ASP A 348 4.85 -46.35 -22.50
CA ASP A 348 4.30 -45.72 -23.71
C ASP A 348 5.23 -45.96 -24.91
N ARG A 349 4.66 -46.44 -26.03
CA ARG A 349 5.41 -46.64 -27.27
C ARG A 349 5.99 -45.34 -27.82
N SER A 350 5.33 -44.20 -27.57
CA SER A 350 5.75 -42.89 -28.09
C SER A 350 7.13 -42.44 -27.60
N ILE A 351 7.54 -42.89 -26.41
CA ILE A 351 8.82 -42.54 -25.80
C ILE A 351 9.93 -43.56 -26.11
N ILE A 352 9.62 -44.68 -26.78
CA ILE A 352 10.59 -45.75 -27.10
C ILE A 352 11.15 -45.56 -28.51
N VAL A 353 12.47 -45.37 -28.60
CA VAL A 353 13.22 -45.32 -29.87
C VAL A 353 14.04 -46.59 -30.05
N VAL A 354 13.71 -47.37 -31.09
CA VAL A 354 14.42 -48.61 -31.42
C VAL A 354 15.55 -48.31 -32.41
N GLN A 355 16.74 -48.81 -32.12
CA GLN A 355 17.91 -48.72 -33.01
C GLN A 355 18.58 -50.09 -33.13
N ALA A 356 19.09 -50.40 -34.31
CA ALA A 356 19.83 -51.62 -34.59
C ALA A 356 21.20 -51.27 -35.14
N PHE A 357 22.24 -51.78 -34.49
CA PHE A 357 23.63 -51.53 -34.88
C PHE A 357 24.31 -52.74 -35.51
N GLY A 358 23.65 -53.90 -35.56
CA GLY A 358 24.26 -55.14 -36.02
C GLY A 358 25.56 -55.42 -35.27
N GLU A 359 26.63 -55.68 -36.02
CA GLU A 359 27.96 -55.97 -35.48
C GLU A 359 28.87 -54.72 -35.37
N SER A 360 28.38 -53.53 -35.72
CA SER A 360 29.18 -52.30 -35.85
C SER A 360 29.62 -51.69 -34.51
N ARG A 361 28.99 -52.09 -33.39
CA ARG A 361 29.25 -51.57 -32.04
C ARG A 361 29.42 -52.71 -31.03
N PRO A 362 30.52 -53.48 -31.10
CA PRO A 362 30.77 -54.56 -30.14
C PRO A 362 31.09 -53.97 -28.75
N LEU A 363 30.65 -54.66 -27.70
CA LEU A 363 31.08 -54.39 -26.32
C LEU A 363 32.50 -54.91 -26.10
N VAL A 364 32.76 -56.12 -26.62
CA VAL A 364 34.08 -56.75 -26.61
C VAL A 364 34.60 -56.81 -28.06
N PRO A 365 35.68 -56.10 -28.38
CA PRO A 365 36.31 -56.19 -29.70
C PRO A 365 36.68 -57.63 -30.02
N THR A 366 36.22 -58.13 -31.16
CA THR A 366 36.46 -59.49 -31.64
C THR A 366 36.77 -59.46 -33.13
N ALA A 367 37.49 -60.47 -33.62
CA ALA A 367 37.73 -60.66 -35.05
C ALA A 367 36.45 -61.13 -35.76
N ASP A 368 36.41 -61.00 -37.09
CA ASP A 368 35.32 -61.53 -37.90
C ASP A 368 35.21 -63.06 -37.76
N GLY A 369 33.97 -63.56 -37.72
CA GLY A 369 33.66 -64.98 -37.50
C GLY A 369 33.65 -65.41 -36.03
N VAL A 370 34.10 -64.56 -35.09
CA VAL A 370 34.17 -64.90 -33.67
C VAL A 370 32.82 -64.70 -32.97
N ARG A 371 32.39 -65.72 -32.24
CA ARG A 371 31.18 -65.68 -31.40
C ARG A 371 31.51 -65.07 -30.05
N GLU A 372 30.74 -64.08 -29.65
CA GLU A 372 30.93 -63.38 -28.37
C GLU A 372 29.57 -63.14 -27.71
N PRO A 373 29.21 -63.91 -26.66
CA PRO A 373 27.96 -63.75 -25.93
C PRO A 373 27.67 -62.34 -25.45
N GLN A 374 28.69 -61.59 -25.02
CA GLN A 374 28.51 -60.23 -24.53
C GLN A 374 28.12 -59.24 -25.66
N ASN A 375 28.45 -59.55 -26.91
CA ASN A 375 28.06 -58.75 -28.06
C ASN A 375 26.62 -59.02 -28.53
N ARG A 376 26.02 -60.15 -28.12
CA ARG A 376 24.63 -60.48 -28.39
C ARG A 376 23.72 -59.84 -27.34
N ARG A 377 23.55 -58.53 -27.41
CA ARG A 377 22.82 -57.75 -26.40
C ARG A 377 21.85 -56.73 -26.99
N VAL A 378 20.92 -56.31 -26.16
CA VAL A 378 20.14 -55.09 -26.33
C VAL A 378 20.38 -54.20 -25.11
N GLU A 379 20.64 -52.92 -25.35
CA GLU A 379 20.78 -51.90 -24.32
C GLU A 379 19.48 -51.11 -24.21
N ILE A 380 18.97 -50.93 -22.99
CA ILE A 380 17.81 -50.08 -22.69
C ILE A 380 18.33 -48.87 -21.92
N ILE A 381 18.30 -47.70 -22.53
CA ILE A 381 18.85 -46.46 -21.96
C ILE A 381 17.69 -45.52 -21.61
N LEU A 382 17.54 -45.23 -20.33
CA LEU A 382 16.53 -44.29 -19.81
C LEU A 382 17.09 -42.87 -19.81
N ARG A 383 16.40 -41.92 -20.46
CA ARG A 383 16.81 -40.51 -20.57
C ARG A 383 15.79 -39.51 -20.03
#